data_AF-A0A3N2KE87-F1
#
_entry.id   AF-A0A3N2KE87-F1
#
_cell.length_a   1.000
_cell.length_b   1.000
_cell.length_c   1.000
_cell.angle_alpha   90.00
_cell.angle_beta   90.00
_cell.angle_gamma   90.00
#
_symmetry.space_group_name_H-M   'P 1'
#
loop_
_entity.id
_entity.type
_entity.pdbx_description
1 polymer ?
#
loop_
_entity_poly.entity_id
_entity_poly.type
_entity_poly.pdbx_seq_one_letter_code
_entity_poly.pdbx_strand_id
1 'polypeptide(L)'
;MKVASFFAGCGGLDMGFRQAGYEVVWANEFDEAIHKTYQFNHPNTFLCKSDIRTLKAADIPDCDGFIGGPPCQSWSEGGKQLGLEDERGKLFFDYIRLIREKRPRFFLIENVQGIINDRHFNTFLLFLSTLEDAGYVVSYSLLNAADYGIPQDRHRVFIVGFLKELNCTFCFPKPLGKPYVTLRRAIGDITESPRQYVNEKVIQEYGEWHNHDIFAGLWDAKFMARNRVRSWDETSFTIQAQAKNCPLHPQAPKMKYVSQSQRVFLQGSEHLYRRLSIRECARIQTFPDRFLFFYDKVQDGYKMVGNAVPPRLAKFLALAIKESLNANPIRDEKPVNVLVAYYKDDDQLCLTLKNKLYYVRAGLRRGALQIPKGMVYPVYLLLHNHNNRFLFRIIPEYPELMSASDLIKLGFTPLGKEYFVFRLESSQNINLAGMDLSRVQIKGKSHNIAIPYISDIKEIIQ
;
A
#
# COMPACT_ATOMS: atom_id res chain seq x y z
N MET A 1 16.55 -0.98 -17.01
CA MET A 1 15.10 -1.16 -17.22
C MET A 1 14.46 0.20 -17.29
N LYS A 2 13.60 0.40 -18.28
CA LYS A 2 12.86 1.65 -18.52
C LYS A 2 11.47 1.56 -17.91
N VAL A 3 10.97 2.63 -17.31
CA VAL A 3 9.62 2.67 -16.72
C VAL A 3 8.85 3.91 -17.16
N ALA A 4 7.53 3.75 -17.26
CA ALA A 4 6.57 4.84 -17.46
C ALA A 4 5.83 5.11 -16.14
N SER A 5 5.76 6.38 -15.74
CA SER A 5 5.11 6.83 -14.51
C SER A 5 3.73 7.42 -14.77
N PHE A 6 2.73 7.05 -13.99
CA PHE A 6 1.35 7.51 -14.12
C PHE A 6 0.89 8.15 -12.82
N PHE A 7 0.09 9.21 -12.93
CA PHE A 7 -0.30 10.03 -11.76
C PHE A 7 0.95 10.47 -10.99
N ALA A 8 1.95 10.97 -11.73
CA ALA A 8 3.32 11.07 -11.26
C ALA A 8 3.47 12.01 -10.04
N GLY A 9 2.57 12.97 -9.87
CA GLY A 9 2.66 14.00 -8.85
C GLY A 9 3.99 14.75 -8.98
N CYS A 10 4.66 15.03 -7.87
CA CYS A 10 6.02 15.57 -7.91
C CYS A 10 7.11 14.50 -8.19
N GLY A 11 6.75 13.25 -8.48
CA GLY A 11 7.69 12.18 -8.83
C GLY A 11 8.40 11.53 -7.65
N GLY A 12 7.68 11.33 -6.53
CA GLY A 12 8.19 10.60 -5.37
C GLY A 12 8.52 9.14 -5.67
N LEU A 13 7.62 8.43 -6.38
CA LEU A 13 7.87 7.07 -6.89
C LEU A 13 9.06 7.06 -7.84
N ASP A 14 9.06 7.96 -8.82
CA ASP A 14 10.06 8.07 -9.88
C ASP A 14 11.46 8.20 -9.31
N MET A 15 11.63 9.05 -8.29
CA MET A 15 12.91 9.24 -7.63
C MET A 15 13.40 7.96 -6.95
N GLY A 16 12.53 7.23 -6.26
CA GLY A 16 12.90 5.96 -5.64
C GLY A 16 13.30 4.90 -6.68
N PHE A 17 12.57 4.82 -7.79
CA PHE A 17 12.90 3.93 -8.91
C PHE A 17 14.24 4.31 -9.55
N ARG A 18 14.51 5.61 -9.79
CA ARG A 18 15.81 6.08 -10.28
C ARG A 18 16.95 5.73 -9.32
N GLN A 19 16.74 5.88 -8.01
CA GLN A 19 17.72 5.50 -7.00
C GLN A 19 18.00 3.98 -6.95
N ALA A 20 17.10 3.15 -7.47
CA ALA A 20 17.28 1.70 -7.62
C ALA A 20 17.89 1.30 -8.99
N GLY A 21 18.19 2.28 -9.85
CA GLY A 21 18.81 2.08 -11.17
C GLY A 21 17.82 1.86 -12.32
N TYR A 22 16.56 2.27 -12.15
CA TYR A 22 15.61 2.34 -13.26
C TYR A 22 15.74 3.68 -13.99
N GLU A 23 15.36 3.68 -15.26
CA GLU A 23 15.25 4.88 -16.09
C GLU A 23 13.78 5.24 -16.24
N VAL A 24 13.34 6.38 -15.67
CA VAL A 24 11.97 6.86 -15.84
C VAL A 24 11.93 7.69 -17.12
N VAL A 25 11.49 7.08 -18.21
CA VAL A 25 11.59 7.67 -19.56
C VAL A 25 10.41 8.58 -19.89
N TRP A 26 9.27 8.34 -19.24
CA TRP A 26 8.02 9.01 -19.51
C TRP A 26 7.17 9.09 -18.25
N ALA A 27 6.44 10.18 -18.08
CA ALA A 27 5.53 10.39 -16.96
C ALA A 27 4.24 11.07 -17.40
N ASN A 28 3.13 10.77 -16.73
CA ASN A 28 1.85 11.43 -16.91
C ASN A 28 1.39 12.15 -15.64
N GLU A 29 1.12 13.46 -15.77
CA GLU A 29 0.56 14.29 -14.70
C GLU A 29 -0.42 15.31 -15.29
N PHE A 30 -1.66 15.25 -14.82
CA PHE A 30 -2.76 16.09 -15.30
C PHE A 30 -2.73 17.49 -14.67
N ASP A 31 -2.32 17.62 -13.40
CA ASP A 31 -2.38 18.86 -12.65
C ASP A 31 -1.27 19.84 -13.06
N GLU A 32 -1.67 20.93 -13.72
CA GLU A 32 -0.77 21.97 -14.21
C GLU A 32 0.08 22.61 -13.10
N ALA A 33 -0.45 22.70 -11.88
CA ALA A 33 0.28 23.26 -10.73
C ALA A 33 1.55 22.46 -10.38
N ILE A 34 1.66 21.22 -10.85
CA ILE A 34 2.77 20.30 -10.55
C ILE A 34 3.82 20.29 -11.66
N HIS A 35 3.46 20.65 -12.90
CA HIS A 35 4.30 20.45 -14.10
C HIS A 35 5.69 21.07 -13.93
N LYS A 36 5.78 22.32 -13.47
CA LYS A 36 7.07 23.01 -13.28
C LYS A 36 7.95 22.28 -12.26
N THR A 37 7.37 21.84 -11.14
CA THR A 37 8.06 21.05 -10.12
C THR A 37 8.56 19.74 -10.68
N TYR A 38 7.73 19.02 -11.42
CA TYR A 38 8.11 17.75 -12.01
C TYR A 38 9.28 17.91 -12.99
N GLN A 39 9.12 18.79 -13.98
CA GLN A 39 10.10 18.98 -15.05
C GLN A 39 11.47 19.45 -14.54
N PHE A 40 11.47 20.32 -13.51
CA PHE A 40 12.73 20.79 -12.91
C PHE A 40 13.52 19.66 -12.24
N ASN A 41 12.85 18.79 -11.49
CA ASN A 41 13.52 17.72 -10.75
C ASN A 41 13.77 16.45 -11.58
N HIS A 42 13.05 16.29 -12.70
CA HIS A 42 13.14 15.15 -13.60
C HIS A 42 13.42 15.59 -15.05
N PRO A 43 14.55 16.28 -15.32
CA PRO A 43 14.80 16.91 -16.63
C PRO A 43 14.94 15.93 -17.79
N ASN A 44 15.24 14.66 -17.50
CA ASN A 44 15.43 13.60 -18.51
C ASN A 44 14.17 12.75 -18.72
N THR A 45 13.03 13.15 -18.15
CA THR A 45 11.77 12.43 -18.26
C THR A 45 10.77 13.25 -19.06
N PHE A 46 10.20 12.67 -20.12
CA PHE A 46 9.15 13.34 -20.88
C PHE A 46 7.87 13.43 -20.03
N LEU A 47 7.31 14.62 -19.86
CA LEU A 47 6.07 14.84 -19.11
C LEU A 47 4.87 14.98 -20.06
N CYS A 48 4.05 13.94 -20.12
CA CYS A 48 2.74 13.94 -20.75
C CYS A 48 1.70 14.60 -19.84
N LYS A 49 1.10 15.70 -20.31
CA LYS A 49 0.15 16.52 -19.55
C LYS A 49 -1.32 16.14 -19.78
N SER A 50 -1.56 15.15 -20.62
CA SER A 50 -2.89 14.72 -21.03
C SER A 50 -3.64 14.01 -19.92
N ASP A 51 -4.96 14.01 -20.01
CA ASP A 51 -5.80 13.17 -19.16
C ASP A 51 -5.61 11.67 -19.52
N ILE A 52 -5.36 10.83 -18.51
CA ILE A 52 -5.16 9.39 -18.71
C ILE A 52 -6.34 8.71 -19.43
N ARG A 53 -7.56 9.25 -19.28
CA ARG A 53 -8.78 8.74 -19.93
C ARG A 53 -8.69 8.75 -21.45
N THR A 54 -7.93 9.68 -22.04
CA THR A 54 -7.79 9.80 -23.49
C THR A 54 -6.53 9.13 -24.03
N LEU A 55 -5.62 8.70 -23.15
CA LEU A 55 -4.37 8.05 -23.53
C LEU A 55 -4.60 6.64 -24.07
N LYS A 56 -3.81 6.28 -25.08
CA LYS A 56 -3.72 4.96 -25.68
C LYS A 56 -2.32 4.39 -25.45
N ALA A 57 -2.17 3.06 -25.55
CA ALA A 57 -0.85 2.42 -25.44
C ALA A 57 0.20 2.97 -26.43
N ALA A 58 -0.22 3.45 -27.61
CA ALA A 58 0.67 4.03 -28.61
C ALA A 58 1.27 5.40 -28.18
N ASP A 59 0.63 6.11 -27.26
CA ASP A 59 1.12 7.40 -26.73
C ASP A 59 2.25 7.22 -25.71
N ILE A 60 2.46 5.98 -25.24
CA ILE A 60 3.42 5.62 -24.21
C ILE A 60 4.62 4.94 -24.90
N PRO A 61 5.86 5.44 -24.70
CA PRO A 61 7.04 4.82 -25.30
C PRO A 61 7.27 3.40 -24.77
N ASP A 62 8.14 2.64 -25.44
CA ASP A 62 8.47 1.30 -24.98
C ASP A 62 9.21 1.33 -23.64
N CYS A 63 8.73 0.50 -22.72
CA CYS A 63 9.23 0.41 -21.36
C CYS A 63 9.01 -0.99 -20.79
N ASP A 64 9.81 -1.34 -19.78
CA ASP A 64 9.70 -2.61 -19.07
C ASP A 64 8.58 -2.60 -18.03
N GLY A 65 8.24 -1.45 -17.44
CA GLY A 65 7.35 -1.40 -16.29
C GLY A 65 6.51 -0.14 -16.18
N PHE A 66 5.33 -0.28 -15.58
CA PHE A 66 4.45 0.85 -15.23
C PHE A 66 4.49 1.10 -13.72
N ILE A 67 4.56 2.36 -13.30
CA ILE A 67 4.49 2.75 -11.88
C ILE A 67 3.49 3.89 -11.71
N GLY A 68 2.70 3.88 -10.64
CA GLY A 68 1.77 4.99 -10.41
C GLY A 68 0.84 4.81 -9.22
N GLY A 69 0.14 5.88 -8.84
CA GLY A 69 -0.84 5.87 -7.77
C GLY A 69 -2.13 6.58 -8.20
N PRO A 70 -3.12 5.85 -8.76
CA PRO A 70 -4.41 6.45 -9.12
C PRO A 70 -5.05 7.18 -7.92
N PRO A 71 -5.82 8.26 -8.15
CA PRO A 71 -6.30 9.11 -7.07
C PRO A 71 -7.03 8.34 -5.95
N CYS A 72 -6.57 8.56 -4.72
CA CYS A 72 -7.07 7.87 -3.53
C CYS A 72 -8.31 8.51 -2.88
N GLN A 73 -8.78 9.65 -3.41
CA GLN A 73 -9.75 10.53 -2.75
C GLN A 73 -11.12 9.89 -2.55
N SER A 74 -11.48 8.94 -3.41
CA SER A 74 -12.72 8.17 -3.35
C SER A 74 -12.68 7.04 -2.31
N TRP A 75 -11.48 6.67 -1.84
CA TRP A 75 -11.22 5.54 -0.94
C TRP A 75 -10.75 5.98 0.46
N SER A 76 -10.37 7.24 0.64
CA SER A 76 -9.80 7.77 1.89
C SER A 76 -10.84 8.04 2.97
N GLU A 77 -10.54 7.65 4.22
CA GLU A 77 -11.31 8.03 5.44
C GLU A 77 -11.41 9.54 5.66
N GLY A 78 -10.47 10.32 5.10
CA GLY A 78 -10.52 11.78 5.12
C GLY A 78 -11.41 12.42 4.06
N GLY A 79 -11.91 11.63 3.09
CA GLY A 79 -12.70 12.06 1.93
C GLY A 79 -14.19 11.70 2.01
N LYS A 80 -14.91 11.79 0.88
CA LYS A 80 -16.35 11.45 0.80
C LYS A 80 -16.64 9.94 0.74
N GLN A 81 -15.61 9.10 0.55
CA GLN A 81 -15.71 7.63 0.49
C GLN A 81 -16.75 7.09 -0.51
N LEU A 82 -16.91 7.75 -1.66
CA LEU A 82 -17.90 7.42 -2.70
C LEU A 82 -17.47 6.23 -3.59
N GLY A 83 -16.26 5.72 -3.45
CA GLY A 83 -15.78 4.58 -4.24
C GLY A 83 -15.91 4.78 -5.76
N LEU A 84 -16.64 3.89 -6.44
CA LEU A 84 -16.86 3.94 -7.90
C LEU A 84 -17.92 4.95 -8.35
N GLU A 85 -18.70 5.51 -7.43
CA GLU A 85 -19.65 6.59 -7.74
C GLU A 85 -18.92 7.94 -7.96
N ASP A 86 -17.62 7.98 -7.68
CA ASP A 86 -16.72 9.09 -7.96
C ASP A 86 -15.95 8.82 -9.26
N GLU A 87 -15.98 9.77 -10.19
CA GLU A 87 -15.22 9.72 -11.45
C GLU A 87 -13.72 9.46 -11.22
N ARG A 88 -13.18 9.89 -10.07
CA ARG A 88 -11.77 9.65 -9.71
C ARG A 88 -11.50 8.19 -9.34
N GLY A 89 -12.49 7.48 -8.80
CA GLY A 89 -12.40 6.05 -8.54
C GLY A 89 -12.32 5.22 -9.82
N LYS A 90 -12.93 5.73 -10.91
CA LYS A 90 -12.90 5.08 -12.24
C LYS A 90 -11.52 5.15 -12.91
N LEU A 91 -10.68 6.13 -12.55
CA LEU A 91 -9.31 6.26 -13.07
C LEU A 91 -8.42 5.04 -12.78
N PHE A 92 -8.78 4.23 -11.78
CA PHE A 92 -8.11 2.94 -11.56
C PHE A 92 -8.31 2.00 -12.77
N PHE A 93 -9.52 1.96 -13.34
CA PHE A 93 -9.81 1.16 -14.52
C PHE A 93 -9.13 1.70 -15.78
N ASP A 94 -8.98 3.02 -15.92
CA ASP A 94 -8.18 3.60 -17.02
C ASP A 94 -6.71 3.18 -16.94
N TYR A 95 -6.17 3.08 -15.72
CA TYR A 95 -4.81 2.59 -15.55
C TYR A 95 -4.71 1.09 -15.86
N ILE A 96 -5.65 0.26 -15.38
CA ILE A 96 -5.70 -1.17 -15.74
C ILE A 96 -5.85 -1.35 -17.26
N ARG A 97 -6.67 -0.53 -17.93
CA ARG A 97 -6.84 -0.54 -19.38
C ARG A 97 -5.50 -0.35 -20.09
N LEU A 98 -4.71 0.65 -19.70
CA LEU A 98 -3.38 0.88 -20.27
C LEU A 98 -2.39 -0.25 -19.95
N ILE A 99 -2.42 -0.81 -18.73
CA ILE A 99 -1.62 -2.00 -18.36
C ILE A 99 -1.96 -3.20 -19.27
N ARG A 100 -3.24 -3.40 -19.58
CA ARG A 100 -3.72 -4.47 -20.46
C ARG A 100 -3.32 -4.24 -21.92
N GLU A 101 -3.40 -3.01 -22.41
CA GLU A 101 -3.06 -2.66 -23.80
C GLU A 101 -1.54 -2.68 -24.05
N LYS A 102 -0.74 -2.07 -23.16
CA LYS A 102 0.73 -1.97 -23.33
C LYS A 102 1.47 -3.24 -22.88
N ARG A 103 0.88 -4.02 -21.98
CA ARG A 103 1.47 -5.26 -21.40
C ARG A 103 2.91 -5.08 -20.89
N PRO A 104 3.22 -4.12 -20.00
CA PRO A 104 4.55 -4.03 -19.38
C PRO A 104 4.92 -5.33 -18.64
N ARG A 105 6.22 -5.63 -18.50
CA ARG A 105 6.70 -6.83 -17.79
C ARG A 105 6.26 -6.85 -16.33
N PHE A 106 6.17 -5.67 -15.72
CA PHE A 106 5.63 -5.51 -14.37
C PHE A 106 4.84 -4.20 -14.24
N PHE A 107 4.03 -4.12 -13.19
CA PHE A 107 3.45 -2.86 -12.75
C PHE A 107 3.56 -2.69 -11.23
N LEU A 108 3.49 -1.44 -10.77
CA LEU A 108 3.27 -1.06 -9.38
C LEU A 108 2.14 -0.04 -9.29
N ILE A 109 1.18 -0.31 -8.41
CA ILE A 109 0.08 0.57 -8.06
C ILE A 109 0.16 0.90 -6.56
N GLU A 110 0.21 2.18 -6.21
CA GLU A 110 0.05 2.65 -4.83
C GLU A 110 -1.38 3.12 -4.57
N ASN A 111 -1.89 2.88 -3.36
CA ASN A 111 -3.11 3.50 -2.87
C ASN A 111 -3.15 3.61 -1.34
N VAL A 112 -4.14 4.34 -0.81
CA VAL A 112 -4.38 4.48 0.64
C VAL A 112 -4.91 3.19 1.26
N GLN A 113 -4.64 3.00 2.56
CA GLN A 113 -5.18 1.91 3.37
C GLN A 113 -6.69 1.71 3.21
N GLY A 114 -7.46 2.79 3.05
CA GLY A 114 -8.92 2.72 2.96
C GLY A 114 -9.46 1.86 1.81
N ILE A 115 -8.65 1.59 0.77
CA ILE A 115 -9.07 0.73 -0.35
C ILE A 115 -9.33 -0.73 0.07
N ILE A 116 -8.69 -1.20 1.15
CA ILE A 116 -8.86 -2.57 1.67
C ILE A 116 -9.79 -2.63 2.90
N ASN A 117 -10.45 -1.53 3.24
CA ASN A 117 -11.45 -1.54 4.31
C ASN A 117 -12.73 -2.26 3.84
N ASP A 118 -13.49 -2.85 4.77
CA ASP A 118 -14.70 -3.66 4.52
C ASP A 118 -15.65 -3.04 3.48
N ARG A 119 -15.88 -1.71 3.54
CA ARG A 119 -16.75 -0.98 2.60
C ARG A 119 -16.31 -1.10 1.12
N HIS A 120 -15.01 -1.17 0.86
CA HIS A 120 -14.43 -1.09 -0.48
C HIS A 120 -13.79 -2.40 -0.94
N PHE A 121 -13.77 -3.42 -0.07
CA PHE A 121 -13.04 -4.66 -0.30
C PHE A 121 -13.51 -5.40 -1.56
N ASN A 122 -14.81 -5.46 -1.83
CA ASN A 122 -15.33 -6.08 -3.05
C ASN A 122 -14.84 -5.39 -4.33
N THR A 123 -14.76 -4.06 -4.32
CA THR A 123 -14.18 -3.31 -5.44
C THR A 123 -12.69 -3.54 -5.57
N PHE A 124 -11.98 -3.64 -4.45
CA PHE A 124 -10.56 -3.99 -4.46
C PHE A 124 -10.32 -5.39 -5.06
N LEU A 125 -11.13 -6.39 -4.71
CA LEU A 125 -11.07 -7.73 -5.31
C LEU A 125 -11.34 -7.69 -6.82
N LEU A 126 -12.29 -6.89 -7.27
CA LEU A 126 -12.56 -6.68 -8.70
C LEU A 126 -11.34 -6.10 -9.43
N PHE A 127 -10.64 -5.14 -8.82
CA PHE A 127 -9.39 -4.61 -9.39
C PHE A 127 -8.32 -5.69 -9.54
N LEU A 128 -8.13 -6.53 -8.52
CA LEU A 128 -7.18 -7.64 -8.56
C LEU A 128 -7.53 -8.64 -9.68
N SER A 129 -8.80 -9.07 -9.75
CA SER A 129 -9.29 -9.97 -10.80
C SER A 129 -9.07 -9.39 -12.19
N THR A 130 -9.35 -8.09 -12.39
CA THR A 130 -9.16 -7.45 -13.72
C THR A 130 -7.69 -7.41 -14.12
N LEU A 131 -6.77 -7.24 -13.18
CA LEU A 131 -5.32 -7.30 -13.42
C LEU A 131 -4.85 -8.72 -13.71
N GLU A 132 -5.41 -9.73 -13.04
CA GLU A 132 -5.13 -11.15 -13.32
C GLU A 132 -5.63 -11.59 -14.70
N ASP A 133 -6.82 -11.12 -15.08
CA ASP A 133 -7.42 -11.31 -16.42
C ASP A 133 -6.60 -10.60 -17.51
N ALA A 134 -5.95 -9.49 -17.17
CA ALA A 134 -5.00 -8.81 -18.05
C ALA A 134 -3.67 -9.60 -18.24
N GLY A 135 -3.52 -10.76 -17.61
CA GLY A 135 -2.39 -11.67 -17.81
C GLY A 135 -1.29 -11.55 -16.77
N TYR A 136 -1.57 -10.97 -15.61
CA TYR A 136 -0.59 -10.76 -14.55
C TYR A 136 -0.77 -11.71 -13.37
N VAL A 137 0.35 -12.00 -12.72
CA VAL A 137 0.43 -12.57 -11.38
C VAL A 137 0.48 -11.40 -10.41
N VAL A 138 -0.54 -11.24 -9.57
CA VAL A 138 -0.73 -10.04 -8.76
C VAL A 138 -0.49 -10.34 -7.28
N SER A 139 0.27 -9.47 -6.62
CA SER A 139 0.53 -9.50 -5.18
C SER A 139 0.23 -8.13 -4.59
N TYR A 140 -0.32 -8.08 -3.37
CA TYR A 140 -0.56 -6.81 -2.68
C TYR A 140 -0.15 -6.85 -1.21
N SER A 141 0.17 -5.70 -0.64
CA SER A 141 0.47 -5.57 0.79
C SER A 141 0.17 -4.19 1.34
N LEU A 142 -0.28 -4.13 2.59
CA LEU A 142 -0.28 -2.94 3.41
C LEU A 142 1.09 -2.76 4.06
N LEU A 143 1.77 -1.65 3.76
CA LEU A 143 3.08 -1.32 4.32
C LEU A 143 3.01 -0.03 5.14
N ASN A 144 3.69 0.01 6.29
CA ASN A 144 3.93 1.24 7.03
C ASN A 144 5.30 1.80 6.68
N ALA A 145 5.38 3.08 6.27
CA ALA A 145 6.64 3.72 5.91
C ALA A 145 7.66 3.73 7.07
N ALA A 146 7.20 3.81 8.33
CA ALA A 146 8.07 3.77 9.51
C ALA A 146 8.97 2.53 9.54
N ASP A 147 8.45 1.39 9.09
CA ASP A 147 9.17 0.10 9.06
C ASP A 147 10.32 0.08 8.04
N TYR A 148 10.42 1.07 7.15
CA TYR A 148 11.45 1.20 6.11
C TYR A 148 12.37 2.40 6.36
N GLY A 149 12.41 2.90 7.60
CA GLY A 149 13.28 4.02 7.99
C GLY A 149 12.83 5.37 7.43
N ILE A 150 11.53 5.55 7.20
CA ILE A 150 10.91 6.85 6.90
C ILE A 150 10.33 7.38 8.21
N PRO A 151 10.56 8.64 8.60
CA PRO A 151 10.18 9.19 9.91
C PRO A 151 8.69 9.54 10.02
N GLN A 152 7.80 8.62 9.62
CA GLN A 152 6.38 8.87 9.49
C GLN A 152 5.56 7.59 9.63
N ASP A 153 4.49 7.63 10.44
CA ASP A 153 3.44 6.62 10.44
C ASP A 153 2.57 6.81 9.18
N ARG A 154 2.84 6.04 8.12
CA ARG A 154 2.14 6.16 6.82
C ARG A 154 1.85 4.77 6.27
N HIS A 155 0.60 4.35 6.39
CA HIS A 155 0.12 3.07 5.85
C HIS A 155 -0.35 3.24 4.41
N ARG A 156 0.18 2.41 3.51
CA ARG A 156 -0.18 2.38 2.08
C ARG A 156 -0.29 0.96 1.56
N VAL A 157 -1.25 0.75 0.68
CA VAL A 157 -1.42 -0.49 -0.05
C VAL A 157 -0.62 -0.39 -1.32
N PHE A 158 0.20 -1.38 -1.58
CA PHE A 158 0.92 -1.54 -2.84
C PHE A 158 0.43 -2.80 -3.52
N ILE A 159 0.13 -2.70 -4.81
CA ILE A 159 -0.20 -3.83 -5.68
C ILE A 159 0.92 -3.90 -6.71
N VAL A 160 1.57 -5.05 -6.80
CA VAL A 160 2.64 -5.32 -7.74
C VAL A 160 2.24 -6.52 -8.57
N GLY A 161 2.38 -6.42 -9.89
CA GLY A 161 2.10 -7.54 -10.78
C GLY A 161 3.20 -7.76 -11.80
N PHE A 162 3.39 -9.03 -12.18
CA PHE A 162 4.32 -9.46 -13.22
C PHE A 162 3.56 -10.25 -14.28
N LEU A 163 3.95 -10.15 -15.55
CA LEU A 163 3.33 -10.99 -16.59
C LEU A 163 3.49 -12.47 -16.24
N LYS A 164 2.42 -13.26 -16.40
CA LYS A 164 2.40 -14.70 -16.09
C LYS A 164 3.53 -15.48 -16.75
N GLU A 165 3.85 -15.14 -18.00
CA GLU A 165 4.92 -15.79 -18.79
C GLU A 165 6.34 -15.59 -18.23
N LEU A 166 6.57 -14.57 -17.39
CA LEU A 166 7.87 -14.34 -16.76
C LEU A 166 8.15 -15.33 -15.62
N ASN A 167 7.12 -15.99 -15.09
CA ASN A 167 7.24 -16.94 -13.97
C ASN A 167 8.02 -16.39 -12.75
N CYS A 168 7.93 -15.08 -12.51
CA CYS A 168 8.56 -14.43 -11.35
C CYS A 168 7.73 -14.65 -10.08
N THR A 169 8.39 -14.95 -8.97
CA THR A 169 7.79 -14.86 -7.62
C THR A 169 8.18 -13.53 -7.00
N PHE A 170 7.20 -12.72 -6.62
CA PHE A 170 7.44 -11.45 -5.93
C PHE A 170 7.23 -11.57 -4.43
N CYS A 171 8.14 -10.96 -3.68
CA CYS A 171 8.00 -10.77 -2.24
C CYS A 171 8.19 -9.29 -1.92
N PHE A 172 7.29 -8.74 -1.11
CA PHE A 172 7.47 -7.38 -0.61
C PHE A 172 8.75 -7.30 0.25
N PRO A 173 9.46 -6.16 0.22
CA PRO A 173 10.68 -5.98 1.00
C PRO A 173 10.40 -6.21 2.49
N LYS A 174 11.33 -6.86 3.19
CA LYS A 174 11.18 -7.07 4.63
C LYS A 174 11.34 -5.73 5.38
N PRO A 175 10.55 -5.50 6.45
CA PRO A 175 10.77 -4.40 7.38
C PRO A 175 12.20 -4.34 7.90
N LEU A 176 12.76 -3.13 8.05
CA LEU A 176 14.04 -2.92 8.75
C LEU A 176 13.89 -3.08 10.27
N GLY A 177 12.68 -2.90 10.80
CA GLY A 177 12.40 -2.98 12.23
C GLY A 177 12.81 -1.74 13.02
N LYS A 178 12.81 -1.86 14.35
CA LYS A 178 13.16 -0.80 15.31
C LYS A 178 14.68 -0.71 15.53
N PRO A 179 15.22 0.46 15.94
CA PRO A 179 14.51 1.70 16.25
C PRO A 179 14.09 2.49 14.99
N TYR A 180 12.94 3.17 15.06
CA TYR A 180 12.44 4.02 13.98
C TYR A 180 13.25 5.33 13.86
N VAL A 181 13.25 5.92 12.66
CA VAL A 181 13.81 7.25 12.44
C VAL A 181 12.86 8.30 13.03
N THR A 182 13.37 9.13 13.94
CA THR A 182 12.56 10.11 14.68
C THR A 182 12.50 11.47 13.96
N LEU A 183 11.57 12.32 14.39
CA LEU A 183 11.49 13.72 13.96
C LEU A 183 12.79 14.48 14.23
N ARG A 184 13.45 14.23 15.37
CA ARG A 184 14.76 14.82 15.71
C ARG A 184 15.81 14.54 14.66
N ARG A 185 15.88 13.29 14.18
CA ARG A 185 16.83 12.90 13.14
C ARG A 185 16.46 13.44 11.76
N ALA A 186 15.17 13.67 11.51
CA ALA A 186 14.67 14.06 10.19
C ALA A 186 14.74 15.58 9.94
N ILE A 187 14.43 16.39 10.97
CA ILE A 187 14.24 17.83 10.83
C ILE A 187 14.85 18.65 11.99
N GLY A 188 15.58 18.01 12.91
CA GLY A 188 16.11 18.69 14.10
C GLY A 188 17.23 19.70 13.85
N ASP A 189 17.80 19.69 12.64
CA ASP A 189 18.79 20.64 12.13
C ASP A 189 18.15 21.87 11.45
N ILE A 190 16.83 21.87 11.22
CA ILE A 190 16.11 23.05 10.70
C ILE A 190 15.71 23.91 11.90
N THR A 191 16.53 24.91 12.22
CA THR A 191 16.36 25.76 13.40
C THR A 191 15.67 27.09 13.12
N GLU A 192 15.62 27.48 11.86
CA GLU A 192 15.10 28.76 11.39
C GLU A 192 13.58 28.79 11.54
N SER A 193 13.03 30.01 11.65
CA SER A 193 11.57 30.17 11.62
C SER A 193 11.07 30.09 10.17
N PRO A 194 9.98 29.35 9.90
CA PRO A 194 9.44 29.27 8.56
C PRO A 194 8.73 30.56 8.17
N ARG A 195 8.71 30.82 6.86
CA ARG A 195 7.93 31.90 6.27
C ARG A 195 6.45 31.53 6.31
N GLN A 196 5.62 32.50 6.63
CA GLN A 196 4.19 32.27 6.87
C GLN A 196 3.37 32.74 5.69
N TYR A 197 2.50 31.87 5.20
CA TYR A 197 1.60 32.18 4.10
C TYR A 197 0.16 31.78 4.43
N VAL A 198 -0.82 32.60 4.06
CA VAL A 198 -2.25 32.23 4.17
C VAL A 198 -2.86 32.09 2.79
N ASN A 199 -3.06 33.20 2.08
CA ASN A 199 -3.71 33.24 0.77
C ASN A 199 -2.90 34.03 -0.27
N GLU A 200 -1.88 34.74 0.18
CA GLU A 200 -0.97 35.53 -0.63
C GLU A 200 -0.04 34.63 -1.47
N LYS A 201 0.48 35.22 -2.54
CA LYS A 201 1.41 34.55 -3.45
C LYS A 201 2.73 34.28 -2.73
N VAL A 202 3.24 33.07 -2.86
CA VAL A 202 4.54 32.69 -2.31
C VAL A 202 5.66 33.36 -3.10
N ILE A 203 6.61 33.95 -2.37
CA ILE A 203 7.85 34.49 -2.93
C ILE A 203 8.90 33.38 -2.88
N GLN A 204 9.38 32.92 -4.03
CA GLN A 204 10.33 31.80 -4.13
C GLN A 204 11.80 32.24 -3.96
N GLU A 205 12.04 33.17 -3.02
CA GLU A 205 13.37 33.62 -2.60
C GLU A 205 13.72 33.01 -1.25
N TYR A 206 14.64 32.05 -1.24
CA TYR A 206 14.91 31.24 -0.06
C TYR A 206 16.10 31.77 0.73
N GLY A 207 16.02 31.64 2.06
CA GLY A 207 17.18 31.74 2.94
C GLY A 207 17.97 30.44 2.90
N GLU A 208 18.38 29.95 4.07
CA GLU A 208 19.12 28.69 4.20
C GLU A 208 18.36 27.48 3.63
N TRP A 209 17.05 27.40 3.90
CA TRP A 209 16.22 26.27 3.51
C TRP A 209 15.23 26.63 2.40
N HIS A 210 15.38 25.96 1.25
CA HIS A 210 14.39 26.01 0.17
C HIS A 210 13.03 25.51 0.63
N ASN A 211 11.93 26.17 0.25
CA ASN A 211 10.55 25.78 0.57
C ASN A 211 10.25 25.67 2.08
N HIS A 212 10.97 26.40 2.94
CA HIS A 212 10.69 26.46 4.38
C HIS A 212 9.50 27.39 4.69
N ASP A 213 8.35 27.01 4.14
CA ASP A 213 7.11 27.79 4.14
C ASP A 213 6.02 27.02 4.89
N ILE A 214 5.24 27.72 5.70
CA ILE A 214 4.08 27.15 6.41
C ILE A 214 2.77 27.80 5.97
N PHE A 215 1.69 27.02 6.04
CA PHE A 215 0.34 27.57 6.00
C PHE A 215 -0.05 28.09 7.39
N ALA A 216 -0.29 29.40 7.51
CA ALA A 216 -0.63 30.09 8.76
C ALA A 216 -2.13 30.33 8.95
N GLY A 217 -3.00 29.67 8.16
CA GLY A 217 -4.44 29.79 8.31
C GLY A 217 -5.00 29.19 9.61
N LEU A 218 -6.26 29.51 9.89
CA LEU A 218 -6.97 29.13 11.12
C LEU A 218 -7.03 27.61 11.36
N TRP A 219 -7.26 27.24 12.61
CA TRP A 219 -7.47 25.85 13.05
C TRP A 219 -8.96 25.53 13.07
N ASP A 220 -9.42 24.61 12.22
CA ASP A 220 -10.83 24.21 12.22
C ASP A 220 -11.16 23.21 13.34
N ALA A 221 -12.45 23.04 13.65
CA ALA A 221 -12.90 22.15 14.71
C ALA A 221 -12.44 20.69 14.49
N LYS A 222 -12.38 20.23 13.23
CA LYS A 222 -11.91 18.88 12.87
C LYS A 222 -10.41 18.72 13.17
N PHE A 223 -9.62 19.76 12.92
CA PHE A 223 -8.20 19.80 13.26
C PHE A 223 -8.03 19.70 14.78
N MET A 224 -8.74 20.55 15.52
CA MET A 224 -8.67 20.65 16.98
C MET A 224 -9.30 19.46 17.71
N ALA A 225 -9.99 18.54 17.03
CA ALA A 225 -10.58 17.36 17.65
C ALA A 225 -9.57 16.30 18.12
N ARG A 226 -8.31 16.37 17.66
CA ARG A 226 -7.27 15.37 17.95
C ARG A 226 -5.95 16.05 18.25
N ASN A 227 -5.06 15.36 18.97
CA ASN A 227 -3.69 15.85 19.16
C ASN A 227 -2.96 15.82 17.81
N ARG A 228 -2.28 16.92 17.46
CA ARG A 228 -1.57 17.09 16.19
C ARG A 228 -0.05 17.24 16.35
N VAL A 229 0.46 17.13 17.58
CA VAL A 229 1.88 17.20 17.90
C VAL A 229 2.43 15.79 18.17
N ARG A 230 3.53 15.43 17.51
CA ARG A 230 4.42 14.32 17.90
C ARG A 230 5.68 14.93 18.51
N SER A 231 6.24 14.30 19.55
CA SER A 231 7.48 14.75 20.18
C SER A 231 8.69 14.44 19.29
N TRP A 232 9.81 15.10 19.57
CA TRP A 232 11.07 14.94 18.83
C TRP A 232 11.55 13.49 18.67
N ASP A 233 11.27 12.63 19.66
CA ASP A 233 11.73 11.23 19.69
C ASP A 233 10.68 10.24 19.12
N GLU A 234 9.60 10.77 18.53
CA GLU A 234 8.57 9.99 17.81
C GLU A 234 8.73 10.13 16.28
N THR A 235 8.08 9.23 15.53
CA THR A 235 7.80 9.42 14.09
C THR A 235 6.71 10.48 13.91
N SER A 236 6.70 11.15 12.75
CA SER A 236 5.61 12.06 12.38
C SER A 236 4.29 11.31 12.19
N PHE A 237 3.17 12.01 12.36
CA PHE A 237 1.90 11.60 11.73
C PHE A 237 2.03 11.59 10.20
N THR A 238 1.09 10.93 9.52
CA THR A 238 1.00 10.98 8.05
C THR A 238 0.96 12.42 7.54
N ILE A 239 1.87 12.77 6.62
CA ILE A 239 1.87 14.01 5.87
C ILE A 239 0.74 13.95 4.84
N GLN A 240 -0.29 14.78 5.05
CA GLN A 240 -1.49 14.83 4.21
C GLN A 240 -1.35 15.89 3.12
N ALA A 241 -2.06 15.69 2.01
CA ALA A 241 -2.10 16.63 0.88
C ALA A 241 -3.00 17.86 1.11
N GLN A 242 -3.32 18.18 2.36
CA GLN A 242 -4.12 19.35 2.74
C GLN A 242 -3.38 20.14 3.80
N ALA A 243 -2.96 21.36 3.45
CA ALA A 243 -2.21 22.26 4.33
C ALA A 243 -2.88 22.44 5.71
N LYS A 244 -4.20 22.60 5.73
CA LYS A 244 -4.97 22.77 6.97
C LYS A 244 -4.85 21.59 7.95
N ASN A 245 -4.61 20.38 7.45
CA ASN A 245 -4.47 19.14 8.24
C ASN A 245 -3.01 18.79 8.51
N CYS A 246 -2.05 19.62 8.10
CA CYS A 246 -0.63 19.35 8.34
C CYS A 246 -0.35 19.19 9.84
N PRO A 247 0.45 18.20 10.25
CA PRO A 247 0.87 18.05 11.64
C PRO A 247 1.56 19.31 12.19
N LEU A 248 1.51 19.46 13.52
CA LEU A 248 2.19 20.53 14.23
C LEU A 248 3.64 20.14 14.52
N HIS A 249 4.51 21.14 14.55
CA HIS A 249 5.95 20.99 14.78
C HIS A 249 6.26 20.44 16.19
N PRO A 250 7.25 19.53 16.35
CA PRO A 250 7.63 18.93 17.64
C PRO A 250 8.17 19.91 18.70
N GLN A 251 8.42 21.17 18.34
CA GLN A 251 8.79 22.20 19.32
C GLN A 251 7.68 22.49 20.35
N ALA A 252 6.42 22.29 19.98
CA ALA A 252 5.30 22.54 20.86
C ALA A 252 5.05 21.35 21.80
N PRO A 253 4.52 21.57 23.01
CA PRO A 253 4.04 20.47 23.84
C PRO A 253 2.78 19.82 23.23
N LYS A 254 2.53 18.56 23.57
CA LYS A 254 1.31 17.85 23.14
C LYS A 254 0.05 18.63 23.54
N MET A 255 -0.96 18.60 22.67
CA MET A 255 -2.22 19.31 22.92
C MET A 255 -2.97 18.69 24.10
N LYS A 256 -3.58 19.51 24.95
CA LYS A 256 -4.33 19.06 26.13
C LYS A 256 -5.67 18.44 25.71
N TYR A 257 -5.99 17.29 26.30
CA TYR A 257 -7.29 16.66 26.15
C TYR A 257 -8.38 17.47 26.85
N VAL A 258 -9.50 17.71 26.17
CA VAL A 258 -10.71 18.32 26.76
C VAL A 258 -11.89 17.35 26.66
N SER A 259 -12.20 16.88 25.45
CA SER A 259 -13.30 15.95 25.21
C SER A 259 -13.00 15.01 24.05
N GLN A 260 -13.91 14.10 23.72
CA GLN A 260 -13.74 13.22 22.56
C GLN A 260 -13.65 13.99 21.24
N SER A 261 -14.20 15.20 21.14
CA SER A 261 -14.19 16.03 19.92
C SER A 261 -13.33 17.29 20.04
N GLN A 262 -12.59 17.45 21.14
CA GLN A 262 -11.85 18.68 21.39
C GLN A 262 -10.50 18.46 22.09
N ARG A 263 -9.51 19.20 21.62
CA ARG A 263 -8.22 19.47 22.23
C ARG A 263 -8.01 20.97 22.27
N VAL A 264 -7.10 21.41 23.14
CA VAL A 264 -6.65 22.80 23.21
C VAL A 264 -5.12 22.86 23.24
N PHE A 265 -4.56 23.97 22.80
CA PHE A 265 -3.15 24.25 23.02
C PHE A 265 -2.86 24.41 24.51
N LEU A 266 -1.64 24.07 24.92
CA LEU A 266 -1.22 24.26 26.30
C LEU A 266 -1.11 25.76 26.60
N GLN A 267 -1.79 26.19 27.66
CA GLN A 267 -1.82 27.59 28.08
C GLN A 267 -0.40 28.09 28.37
N GLY A 268 -0.03 29.24 27.81
CA GLY A 268 1.30 29.84 27.93
C GLY A 268 2.33 29.33 26.92
N SER A 269 1.98 28.34 26.09
CA SER A 269 2.85 27.77 25.04
C SER A 269 2.29 27.98 23.63
N GLU A 270 1.27 28.81 23.45
CA GLU A 270 0.54 29.00 22.19
C GLU A 270 1.46 29.42 21.04
N HIS A 271 2.45 30.27 21.34
CA HIS A 271 3.45 30.76 20.39
C HIS A 271 4.36 29.67 19.81
N LEU A 272 4.42 28.48 20.43
CA LEU A 272 5.19 27.36 19.92
C LEU A 272 4.44 26.54 18.86
N TYR A 273 3.10 26.66 18.77
CA TYR A 273 2.30 25.83 17.87
C TYR A 273 2.30 26.40 16.44
N ARG A 274 3.05 25.74 15.56
CA ARG A 274 3.02 25.96 14.11
C ARG A 274 2.86 24.64 13.37
N ARG A 275 2.37 24.70 12.12
CA ARG A 275 2.41 23.56 11.20
C ARG A 275 3.87 23.25 10.83
N LEU A 276 4.14 22.00 10.44
CA LEU A 276 5.36 21.66 9.72
C LEU A 276 5.40 22.44 8.40
N SER A 277 6.57 22.92 8.03
CA SER A 277 6.84 23.56 6.74
C SER A 277 6.85 22.54 5.60
N ILE A 278 6.77 23.02 4.36
CA ILE A 278 6.87 22.16 3.17
C ILE A 278 8.23 21.44 3.13
N ARG A 279 9.34 22.12 3.43
CA ARG A 279 10.69 21.50 3.53
C ARG A 279 10.76 20.41 4.60
N GLU A 280 10.24 20.67 5.80
CA GLU A 280 10.19 19.69 6.88
C GLU A 280 9.34 18.47 6.46
N CYS A 281 8.18 18.71 5.83
CA CYS A 281 7.32 17.65 5.29
C CYS A 281 8.02 16.85 4.19
N ALA A 282 8.78 17.51 3.32
CA ALA A 282 9.54 16.87 2.24
C ALA A 282 10.63 15.96 2.82
N ARG A 283 11.38 16.42 3.84
CA ARG A 283 12.36 15.57 4.54
C ARG A 283 11.71 14.40 5.27
N ILE A 284 10.57 14.61 5.91
CA ILE A 284 9.80 13.53 6.54
C ILE A 284 9.33 12.50 5.51
N GLN A 285 8.97 12.95 4.30
CA GLN A 285 8.69 12.10 3.15
C GLN A 285 9.96 11.55 2.49
N THR A 286 11.17 11.85 2.98
CA THR A 286 12.48 11.44 2.43
C THR A 286 12.84 11.98 1.05
N PHE A 287 12.32 13.15 0.69
CA PHE A 287 12.86 13.95 -0.42
C PHE A 287 14.22 14.54 -0.02
N PRO A 288 15.20 14.58 -0.93
CA PRO A 288 16.48 15.25 -0.68
C PRO A 288 16.31 16.77 -0.70
N ASP A 289 17.19 17.50 -0.02
CA ASP A 289 17.09 18.96 0.09
C ASP A 289 17.21 19.70 -1.24
N ARG A 290 17.97 19.12 -2.18
CA ARG A 290 18.09 19.61 -3.56
C ARG A 290 16.79 19.50 -4.38
N PHE A 291 15.79 18.75 -3.89
CA PHE A 291 14.50 18.67 -4.57
C PHE A 291 13.72 19.97 -4.29
N LEU A 292 13.40 20.71 -5.35
CA LEU A 292 12.74 22.00 -5.25
C LEU A 292 11.26 21.90 -5.63
N PHE A 293 10.41 22.57 -4.87
CA PHE A 293 8.99 22.65 -5.14
C PHE A 293 8.64 24.05 -5.63
N PHE A 294 7.94 24.15 -6.75
CA PHE A 294 7.48 25.41 -7.33
C PHE A 294 5.97 25.49 -7.15
N TYR A 295 5.52 26.53 -6.46
CA TYR A 295 4.10 26.80 -6.21
C TYR A 295 3.88 28.30 -6.00
N ASP A 296 2.72 28.78 -6.44
CA ASP A 296 2.27 30.15 -6.15
C ASP A 296 1.47 30.21 -4.84
N LYS A 297 0.78 29.11 -4.49
CA LYS A 297 0.03 28.95 -3.25
C LYS A 297 0.69 27.90 -2.38
N VAL A 298 0.93 28.21 -1.10
CA VAL A 298 1.58 27.28 -0.16
C VAL A 298 0.85 25.94 -0.07
N GLN A 299 -0.47 25.94 -0.25
CA GLN A 299 -1.32 24.75 -0.26
C GLN A 299 -0.91 23.73 -1.33
N ASP A 300 -0.45 24.19 -2.50
CA ASP A 300 -0.03 23.31 -3.60
C ASP A 300 1.28 22.59 -3.25
N GLY A 301 2.19 23.24 -2.51
CA GLY A 301 3.37 22.59 -1.95
C GLY A 301 3.03 21.44 -1.01
N TYR A 302 2.10 21.64 -0.08
CA TYR A 302 1.59 20.56 0.78
C TYR A 302 0.90 19.45 -0.02
N LYS A 303 0.14 19.80 -1.07
CA LYS A 303 -0.53 18.84 -1.95
C LYS A 303 0.50 17.94 -2.65
N MET A 304 1.54 18.53 -3.26
CA MET A 304 2.62 17.81 -3.93
C MET A 304 3.34 16.84 -2.99
N VAL A 305 3.73 17.31 -1.80
CA VAL A 305 4.47 16.48 -0.82
C VAL A 305 3.57 15.40 -0.21
N GLY A 306 2.33 15.74 0.16
CA GLY A 306 1.41 14.81 0.85
C GLY A 306 0.87 13.68 -0.03
N ASN A 307 0.68 13.94 -1.33
CA ASN A 307 0.26 12.92 -2.30
C ASN A 307 1.41 11.99 -2.71
N ALA A 308 2.67 12.41 -2.57
CA ALA A 308 3.80 11.59 -2.96
C ALA A 308 3.95 10.31 -2.13
N VAL A 309 4.49 9.28 -2.77
CA VAL A 309 5.11 8.14 -2.09
C VAL A 309 6.50 8.56 -1.60
N PRO A 310 6.91 8.24 -0.36
CA PRO A 310 8.26 8.53 0.10
C PRO A 310 9.32 7.94 -0.85
N PRO A 311 10.29 8.72 -1.39
CA PRO A 311 11.30 8.18 -2.31
C PRO A 311 12.07 6.99 -1.77
N ARG A 312 12.37 6.97 -0.46
CA ARG A 312 13.06 5.84 0.17
C ARG A 312 12.21 4.56 0.14
N LEU A 313 10.91 4.64 0.39
CA LEU A 313 10.00 3.49 0.33
C LEU A 313 9.86 2.99 -1.11
N ALA A 314 9.70 3.91 -2.06
CA ALA A 314 9.67 3.60 -3.49
C ALA A 314 10.95 2.87 -3.93
N LYS A 315 12.13 3.27 -3.43
CA LYS A 315 13.40 2.58 -3.69
C LYS A 315 13.40 1.13 -3.20
N PHE A 316 12.89 0.85 -2.00
CA PHE A 316 12.80 -0.53 -1.48
C PHE A 316 11.92 -1.42 -2.37
N LEU A 317 10.78 -0.90 -2.81
CA LEU A 317 9.87 -1.60 -3.72
C LEU A 317 10.53 -1.84 -5.09
N ALA A 318 11.18 -0.83 -5.64
CA ALA A 318 11.89 -0.93 -6.92
C ALA A 318 13.02 -1.97 -6.89
N LEU A 319 13.77 -2.05 -5.78
CA LEU A 319 14.80 -3.07 -5.58
C LEU A 319 14.21 -4.48 -5.49
N ALA A 320 13.11 -4.67 -4.75
CA ALA A 320 12.43 -5.97 -4.67
C ALA A 320 11.89 -6.43 -6.04
N ILE A 321 11.35 -5.50 -6.84
CA ILE A 321 10.93 -5.79 -8.22
C ILE A 321 12.13 -6.21 -9.07
N LYS A 322 13.25 -5.50 -8.95
CA LYS A 322 14.47 -5.78 -9.71
C LYS A 322 15.03 -7.16 -9.36
N GLU A 323 15.03 -7.51 -8.09
CA GLU A 323 15.43 -8.83 -7.60
C GLU A 323 14.54 -9.92 -8.18
N SER A 324 13.21 -9.72 -8.16
CA SER A 324 12.24 -10.70 -8.69
C SER A 324 12.37 -10.93 -10.19
N LEU A 325 12.74 -9.91 -10.96
CA LEU A 325 12.99 -10.02 -12.42
C LEU A 325 14.31 -10.71 -12.75
N ASN A 326 15.27 -10.70 -11.82
CA ASN A 326 16.60 -11.30 -12.00
C ASN A 326 16.71 -12.70 -11.36
N ALA A 327 15.78 -13.07 -10.49
CA ALA A 327 15.78 -14.38 -9.85
C ALA A 327 15.47 -15.47 -10.89
N ASN A 328 16.36 -16.46 -11.00
CA ASN A 328 16.05 -17.69 -11.75
C ASN A 328 14.90 -18.41 -11.04
N PRO A 329 13.92 -18.98 -11.76
CA PRO A 329 12.83 -19.72 -11.14
C PRO A 329 13.41 -20.87 -10.31
N ILE A 330 13.25 -20.80 -8.99
CA ILE A 330 13.75 -21.81 -8.06
C ILE A 330 12.96 -23.10 -8.33
N ARG A 331 13.64 -24.10 -8.90
CA ARG A 331 13.20 -25.50 -8.96
C ARG A 331 13.85 -26.22 -7.78
N ASP A 332 13.17 -26.35 -6.64
CA ASP A 332 13.66 -27.19 -5.54
C ASP A 332 12.64 -28.29 -5.19
N GLU A 333 13.12 -29.53 -5.21
CA GLU A 333 12.34 -30.78 -5.28
C GLU A 333 11.88 -31.35 -3.91
N LYS A 334 11.65 -30.53 -2.88
CA LYS A 334 10.99 -31.03 -1.65
C LYS A 334 9.47 -31.06 -1.84
N PRO A 335 8.75 -32.12 -1.41
CA PRO A 335 7.29 -32.14 -1.45
C PRO A 335 6.76 -31.00 -0.58
N VAL A 336 6.04 -30.06 -1.19
CA VAL A 336 5.44 -28.94 -0.47
C VAL A 336 3.97 -29.22 -0.27
N ASN A 337 3.56 -29.41 0.98
CA ASN A 337 2.16 -29.70 1.30
C ASN A 337 1.33 -28.42 1.29
N VAL A 338 0.16 -28.51 0.66
CA VAL A 338 -0.84 -27.45 0.58
C VAL A 338 -2.12 -27.91 1.26
N LEU A 339 -2.62 -27.13 2.20
CA LEU A 339 -3.99 -27.26 2.71
C LEU A 339 -4.94 -26.67 1.67
N VAL A 340 -5.70 -27.52 0.98
CA VAL A 340 -6.76 -27.09 0.08
C VAL A 340 -8.05 -26.98 0.88
N ALA A 341 -8.63 -25.79 0.91
CA ALA A 341 -9.75 -25.50 1.78
C ALA A 341 -10.76 -24.53 1.17
N TYR A 342 -11.99 -24.61 1.65
CA TYR A 342 -13.11 -23.82 1.15
C TYR A 342 -13.44 -22.66 2.10
N TYR A 343 -13.83 -21.53 1.54
CA TYR A 343 -14.45 -20.43 2.27
C TYR A 343 -15.88 -20.22 1.79
N LYS A 344 -16.82 -19.97 2.70
CA LYS A 344 -18.27 -20.02 2.44
C LYS A 344 -18.81 -18.77 1.74
N ASP A 345 -18.31 -17.60 2.14
CA ASP A 345 -18.76 -16.27 1.76
C ASP A 345 -17.61 -15.28 1.92
N ASP A 346 -17.74 -14.11 1.32
CA ASP A 346 -16.72 -13.05 1.38
C ASP A 346 -16.46 -12.59 2.82
N ASP A 347 -17.47 -12.66 3.70
CA ASP A 347 -17.31 -12.35 5.12
C ASP A 347 -16.30 -13.28 5.81
N GLN A 348 -16.37 -14.60 5.55
CA GLN A 348 -15.38 -15.55 6.08
C GLN A 348 -13.98 -15.27 5.52
N LEU A 349 -13.87 -14.94 4.23
CA LEU A 349 -12.59 -14.58 3.63
C LEU A 349 -11.99 -13.33 4.28
N CYS A 350 -12.79 -12.26 4.42
CA CYS A 350 -12.40 -11.02 5.09
C CYS A 350 -11.90 -11.28 6.50
N LEU A 351 -12.65 -12.03 7.31
CA LEU A 351 -12.25 -12.37 8.69
C LEU A 351 -10.99 -13.23 8.73
N THR A 352 -10.81 -14.14 7.77
CA THR A 352 -9.60 -14.97 7.65
C THR A 352 -8.38 -14.09 7.44
N LEU A 353 -8.45 -13.14 6.50
CA LEU A 353 -7.36 -12.24 6.17
C LEU A 353 -7.08 -11.24 7.29
N LYS A 354 -8.13 -10.67 7.89
CA LYS A 354 -8.06 -9.71 8.99
C LYS A 354 -7.39 -10.31 10.23
N ASN A 355 -7.79 -11.52 10.61
CA ASN A 355 -7.25 -12.22 11.77
C ASN A 355 -5.98 -13.03 11.45
N LYS A 356 -5.58 -13.12 10.17
CA LYS A 356 -4.53 -14.02 9.68
C LYS A 356 -4.72 -15.46 10.16
N LEU A 357 -5.97 -15.92 10.17
CA LEU A 357 -6.36 -17.18 10.78
C LEU A 357 -7.45 -17.85 9.95
N TYR A 358 -7.15 -19.01 9.37
CA TYR A 358 -8.15 -19.88 8.77
C TYR A 358 -8.57 -20.96 9.77
N TYR A 359 -9.84 -21.35 9.77
CA TYR A 359 -10.37 -22.36 10.67
C TYR A 359 -11.16 -23.44 9.93
N VAL A 360 -11.05 -24.68 10.41
CA VAL A 360 -11.73 -25.84 9.85
C VAL A 360 -12.20 -26.77 10.97
N ARG A 361 -13.36 -27.40 10.78
CA ARG A 361 -13.95 -28.26 11.82
C ARG A 361 -13.02 -29.43 12.14
N ALA A 362 -12.85 -29.73 13.43
CA ALA A 362 -12.09 -30.87 13.92
C ALA A 362 -12.99 -32.10 14.19
N GLY A 363 -12.37 -33.30 14.25
CA GLY A 363 -13.02 -34.55 14.62
C GLY A 363 -13.48 -35.45 13.45
N LEU A 364 -14.28 -36.48 13.74
CA LEU A 364 -14.64 -37.56 12.79
C LEU A 364 -15.96 -37.32 12.03
N ARG A 365 -16.37 -36.06 11.83
CA ARG A 365 -17.66 -35.71 11.23
C ARG A 365 -17.51 -35.28 9.76
N ARG A 366 -18.58 -35.38 8.98
CA ARG A 366 -18.60 -34.93 7.58
C ARG A 366 -18.20 -33.44 7.50
N GLY A 367 -17.22 -33.13 6.65
CA GLY A 367 -16.65 -31.78 6.47
C GLY A 367 -15.56 -31.39 7.47
N ALA A 368 -15.16 -32.28 8.38
CA ALA A 368 -14.01 -32.06 9.25
C ALA A 368 -12.70 -32.47 8.54
N LEU A 369 -11.63 -31.73 8.79
CA LEU A 369 -10.29 -32.08 8.32
C LEU A 369 -9.79 -33.29 9.10
N GLN A 370 -9.41 -34.35 8.38
CA GLN A 370 -8.73 -35.50 8.97
C GLN A 370 -7.22 -35.27 8.89
N ILE A 371 -6.54 -35.30 10.04
CA ILE A 371 -5.08 -35.14 10.14
C ILE A 371 -4.47 -36.52 10.43
N PRO A 372 -3.74 -37.13 9.47
CA PRO A 372 -3.06 -38.40 9.69
C PRO A 372 -1.96 -38.30 10.75
N LYS A 373 -1.74 -39.39 11.49
CA LYS A 373 -0.65 -39.48 12.47
C LYS A 373 0.71 -39.47 11.74
N GLY A 374 1.60 -38.53 12.08
CA GLY A 374 2.92 -38.38 11.43
C GLY A 374 2.96 -37.44 10.23
N MET A 375 1.95 -36.59 10.08
CA MET A 375 1.84 -35.62 8.99
C MET A 375 2.94 -34.56 8.98
N VAL A 376 3.46 -34.24 7.79
CA VAL A 376 4.32 -33.06 7.54
C VAL A 376 3.44 -31.81 7.37
N TYR A 377 3.77 -30.72 8.07
CA TYR A 377 2.96 -29.50 8.13
C TYR A 377 2.72 -28.87 6.74
N PRO A 378 1.49 -28.45 6.42
CA PRO A 378 1.25 -27.69 5.21
C PRO A 378 1.97 -26.33 5.31
N VAL A 379 2.61 -25.93 4.21
CA VAL A 379 3.33 -24.64 4.10
C VAL A 379 2.44 -23.59 3.43
N TYR A 380 1.45 -24.04 2.65
CA TYR A 380 0.52 -23.19 1.96
C TYR A 380 -0.94 -23.54 2.27
N LEU A 381 -1.81 -22.54 2.18
CA LEU A 381 -3.26 -22.66 2.21
C LEU A 381 -3.81 -22.23 0.85
N LEU A 382 -4.32 -23.17 0.06
CA LEU A 382 -5.11 -22.90 -1.13
C LEU A 382 -6.58 -22.76 -0.73
N LEU A 383 -7.05 -21.53 -0.63
CA LEU A 383 -8.41 -21.20 -0.25
C LEU A 383 -9.25 -20.95 -1.51
N HIS A 384 -10.38 -21.64 -1.67
CA HIS A 384 -11.21 -21.52 -2.87
C HIS A 384 -12.70 -21.37 -2.56
N ASN A 385 -13.41 -20.70 -3.47
CA ASN A 385 -14.87 -20.64 -3.52
C ASN A 385 -15.30 -20.39 -4.97
N HIS A 386 -16.17 -21.26 -5.50
CA HIS A 386 -16.57 -21.23 -6.92
C HIS A 386 -15.35 -21.14 -7.86
N ASN A 387 -15.19 -20.02 -8.56
CA ASN A 387 -14.08 -19.78 -9.50
C ASN A 387 -12.86 -19.11 -8.83
N ASN A 388 -13.03 -18.56 -7.62
CA ASN A 388 -12.00 -17.82 -6.92
C ASN A 388 -11.07 -18.78 -6.18
N ARG A 389 -9.77 -18.51 -6.29
CA ARG A 389 -8.72 -19.28 -5.65
C ARG A 389 -7.63 -18.35 -5.18
N PHE A 390 -7.23 -18.50 -3.92
CA PHE A 390 -6.17 -17.75 -3.29
C PHE A 390 -5.20 -18.71 -2.66
N LEU A 391 -3.92 -18.42 -2.74
CA LEU A 391 -2.87 -19.20 -2.12
C LEU A 391 -2.18 -18.33 -1.07
N PHE A 392 -2.12 -18.81 0.17
CA PHE A 392 -1.50 -18.09 1.27
C PHE A 392 -0.35 -18.90 1.84
N ARG A 393 0.68 -18.23 2.36
CA ARG A 393 1.70 -18.88 3.18
C ARG A 393 1.20 -18.98 4.61
N ILE A 394 1.31 -20.17 5.19
CA ILE A 394 0.92 -20.44 6.58
C ILE A 394 2.16 -20.80 7.40
N ILE A 395 2.09 -20.53 8.70
CA ILE A 395 3.15 -20.91 9.64
C ILE A 395 3.17 -22.45 9.67
N PRO A 396 4.31 -23.10 9.35
CA PRO A 396 4.38 -24.55 9.22
C PRO A 396 4.47 -25.22 10.61
N GLU A 397 3.37 -25.16 11.35
CA GLU A 397 3.21 -25.69 12.71
C GLU A 397 2.04 -26.68 12.78
N TYR A 398 1.97 -27.46 13.88
CA TYR A 398 0.83 -28.34 14.10
C TYR A 398 -0.42 -27.48 14.37
N PRO A 399 -1.56 -27.72 13.70
CA PRO A 399 -2.72 -26.86 13.87
C PRO A 399 -3.24 -26.92 15.30
N GLU A 400 -3.45 -25.75 15.89
CA GLU A 400 -4.01 -25.61 17.23
C GLU A 400 -5.51 -25.91 17.21
N LEU A 401 -6.03 -26.41 18.32
CA LEU A 401 -7.47 -26.53 18.53
C LEU A 401 -8.00 -25.24 19.13
N MET A 402 -9.10 -24.74 18.57
CA MET A 402 -9.80 -23.55 19.06
C MET A 402 -11.28 -23.85 19.28
N SER A 403 -11.82 -23.30 20.36
CA SER A 403 -13.24 -23.40 20.67
C SER A 403 -14.08 -22.51 19.76
N ALA A 404 -15.32 -22.88 19.54
CA ALA A 404 -16.29 -22.03 18.83
C ALA A 404 -16.46 -20.66 19.50
N SER A 405 -16.43 -20.61 20.84
CA SER A 405 -16.51 -19.35 21.58
C SER A 405 -15.36 -18.39 21.29
N ASP A 406 -14.14 -18.90 21.11
CA ASP A 406 -12.98 -18.05 20.83
C ASP A 406 -12.99 -17.56 19.38
N LEU A 407 -13.43 -18.40 18.44
CA LEU A 407 -13.67 -17.97 17.06
C LEU A 407 -14.75 -16.88 16.97
N ILE A 408 -15.83 -16.99 17.77
CA ILE A 408 -16.89 -15.95 17.83
C ILE A 408 -16.33 -14.61 18.34
N LYS A 409 -15.40 -14.62 19.31
CA LYS A 409 -14.73 -13.39 19.78
C LYS A 409 -13.91 -12.71 18.67
N LEU A 410 -13.41 -13.48 17.71
CA LEU A 410 -12.70 -12.99 16.52
C LEU A 410 -13.64 -12.59 15.36
N GLY A 411 -14.96 -12.71 15.57
CA GLY A 411 -16.00 -12.33 14.62
C GLY A 411 -16.48 -13.46 13.69
N PHE A 412 -15.96 -14.68 13.82
CA PHE A 412 -16.37 -15.81 12.98
C PHE A 412 -17.72 -16.41 13.43
N THR A 413 -18.36 -17.17 12.53
CA THR A 413 -19.67 -17.82 12.75
C THR A 413 -19.56 -19.36 12.67
N PRO A 414 -18.89 -20.01 13.65
CA PRO A 414 -18.73 -21.46 13.67
C PRO A 414 -20.06 -22.19 13.95
N LEU A 415 -20.30 -23.32 13.27
CA LEU A 415 -21.48 -24.19 13.41
C LEU A 415 -21.20 -25.50 14.18
N GLY A 416 -20.28 -25.49 15.14
CA GLY A 416 -19.70 -26.69 15.74
C GLY A 416 -18.99 -26.37 17.06
N LYS A 417 -18.34 -27.35 17.70
CA LYS A 417 -17.72 -27.16 19.02
C LYS A 417 -16.22 -26.82 18.94
N GLU A 418 -15.48 -27.56 18.13
CA GLU A 418 -14.01 -27.48 18.05
C GLU A 418 -13.52 -27.41 16.60
N TYR A 419 -12.43 -26.67 16.41
CA TYR A 419 -11.86 -26.35 15.11
C TYR A 419 -10.34 -26.43 15.15
N PHE A 420 -9.73 -26.96 14.09
CA PHE A 420 -8.33 -26.72 13.80
C PHE A 420 -8.16 -25.32 13.22
N VAL A 421 -7.13 -24.62 13.66
CA VAL A 421 -6.77 -23.31 13.11
C VAL A 421 -5.40 -23.33 12.46
N PHE A 422 -5.27 -22.57 11.38
CA PHE A 422 -4.05 -22.40 10.61
C PHE A 422 -3.72 -20.91 10.56
N ARG A 423 -2.56 -20.54 11.10
CA ARG A 423 -2.09 -19.15 11.11
C ARG A 423 -1.42 -18.82 9.78
N LEU A 424 -1.85 -17.72 9.17
CA LEU A 424 -1.23 -17.19 7.98
C LEU A 424 0.02 -16.39 8.38
N GLU A 425 1.15 -16.61 7.72
CA GLU A 425 2.34 -15.75 7.89
C GLU A 425 2.00 -14.30 7.52
N SER A 426 1.19 -14.14 6.46
CA SER A 426 0.67 -12.86 6.02
C SER A 426 -0.71 -13.02 5.37
N SER A 427 -1.48 -11.94 5.34
CA SER A 427 -2.74 -11.87 4.58
C SER A 427 -2.51 -11.66 3.08
N GLN A 428 -1.27 -11.80 2.59
CA GLN A 428 -0.92 -11.59 1.19
C GLN A 428 -1.18 -12.89 0.42
N ASN A 429 -1.96 -12.78 -0.66
CA ASN A 429 -2.03 -13.84 -1.66
C ASN A 429 -0.66 -13.98 -2.32
N ILE A 430 -0.14 -15.21 -2.37
CA ILE A 430 1.15 -15.56 -2.95
C ILE A 430 0.94 -16.33 -4.24
N ASN A 431 1.92 -16.27 -5.12
CA ASN A 431 1.92 -17.03 -6.36
C ASN A 431 3.22 -17.82 -6.47
N LEU A 432 3.09 -19.11 -6.78
CA LEU A 432 4.22 -20.00 -6.94
C LEU A 432 4.52 -20.18 -8.41
N ALA A 433 5.82 -20.20 -8.75
CA ALA A 433 6.27 -20.32 -10.13
C ALA A 433 5.66 -21.57 -10.79
N GLY A 434 5.07 -21.39 -11.97
CA GLY A 434 4.43 -22.47 -12.73
C GLY A 434 3.03 -22.91 -12.25
N MET A 435 2.46 -22.26 -11.23
CA MET A 435 1.13 -22.58 -10.72
C MET A 435 0.08 -21.56 -11.22
N ASP A 436 -0.74 -21.96 -12.19
CA ASP A 436 -1.94 -21.22 -12.58
C ASP A 436 -3.10 -21.67 -11.70
N LEU A 437 -3.42 -20.87 -10.68
CA LEU A 437 -4.50 -21.18 -9.73
C LEU A 437 -5.81 -21.48 -10.45
N SER A 438 -6.14 -20.80 -11.56
CA SER A 438 -7.39 -21.02 -12.29
C SER A 438 -7.54 -22.44 -12.85
N ARG A 439 -6.41 -23.11 -13.14
CA ARG A 439 -6.33 -24.47 -13.69
C ARG A 439 -6.21 -25.55 -12.63
N VAL A 440 -6.03 -25.16 -11.37
CA VAL A 440 -5.90 -26.11 -10.26
C VAL A 440 -7.16 -26.96 -10.15
N GLN A 441 -6.97 -28.28 -10.21
CA GLN A 441 -8.02 -29.26 -10.02
C GLN A 441 -8.32 -29.43 -8.52
N ILE A 442 -9.53 -29.09 -8.10
CA ILE A 442 -10.00 -29.36 -6.75
C ILE A 442 -10.60 -30.77 -6.72
N LYS A 443 -9.98 -31.69 -5.97
CA LYS A 443 -10.49 -33.06 -5.81
C LYS A 443 -11.86 -33.05 -5.13
N GLY A 444 -12.88 -33.63 -5.77
CA GLY A 444 -14.21 -33.83 -5.19
C GLY A 444 -15.37 -33.72 -6.20
N LYS A 445 -16.51 -34.38 -5.93
CA LYS A 445 -17.78 -34.11 -6.63
C LYS A 445 -18.39 -32.81 -6.11
N SER A 446 -19.36 -32.21 -6.80
CA SER A 446 -19.98 -30.91 -6.45
C SER A 446 -20.33 -30.72 -4.96
N HIS A 447 -20.75 -31.78 -4.27
CA HIS A 447 -21.11 -31.74 -2.85
C HIS A 447 -19.95 -31.96 -1.86
N ASN A 448 -18.78 -32.38 -2.34
CA ASN A 448 -17.58 -32.70 -1.54
C ASN A 448 -16.42 -31.72 -1.76
N ILE A 449 -16.53 -30.79 -2.72
CA ILE A 449 -15.52 -29.75 -3.00
C ILE A 449 -15.26 -28.85 -1.78
N ALA A 450 -16.25 -28.69 -0.89
CA ALA A 450 -16.10 -27.91 0.34
C ALA A 450 -15.36 -28.66 1.48
N ILE A 451 -15.00 -29.93 1.28
CA ILE A 451 -14.30 -30.72 2.30
C ILE A 451 -12.80 -30.44 2.17
N PRO A 452 -12.16 -29.88 3.20
CA PRO A 452 -10.74 -29.55 3.15
C PRO A 452 -9.88 -30.80 3.24
N TYR A 453 -8.75 -30.77 2.52
CA TYR A 453 -7.78 -31.85 2.48
C TYR A 453 -6.38 -31.28 2.27
N ILE A 454 -5.37 -32.10 2.49
CA ILE A 454 -3.98 -31.72 2.27
C ILE A 454 -3.43 -32.58 1.14
N SER A 455 -2.71 -31.95 0.22
CA SER A 455 -2.14 -32.58 -0.97
C SER A 455 -0.77 -32.00 -1.26
N ASP A 456 0.07 -32.79 -1.94
CA ASP A 456 1.34 -32.28 -2.46
C ASP A 456 1.04 -31.26 -3.55
N ILE A 457 1.77 -30.15 -3.54
CA ILE A 457 1.61 -29.08 -4.52
C ILE A 457 1.72 -29.56 -5.97
N LYS A 458 2.54 -30.59 -6.24
CA LYS A 458 2.68 -31.17 -7.58
C LYS A 458 1.39 -31.84 -8.05
N GLU A 459 0.64 -32.48 -7.15
CA GLU A 459 -0.65 -33.10 -7.49
C GLU A 459 -1.75 -32.07 -7.75
N ILE A 460 -1.60 -30.85 -7.23
CA ILE A 460 -2.54 -29.74 -7.40
C ILE A 460 -2.29 -29.01 -8.73
N ILE A 461 -1.03 -29.04 -9.21
CA ILE A 461 -0.57 -28.38 -10.44
C ILE A 461 -0.82 -29.23 -11.71
N GLN A 462 -0.87 -30.57 -11.57
CA GLN A 462 -1.21 -31.50 -12.67
C GLN A 462 -2.71 -31.49 -12.97
#